data_AF-A0A7R9EKL2-F1
#
_entry.id   AF-A0A7R9EKL2-F1
#
_cell.length_a   1.000
_cell.length_b   1.000
_cell.length_c   1.000
_cell.angle_alpha   90.00
_cell.angle_beta   90.00
_cell.angle_gamma   90.00
#
_symmetry.space_group_name_H-M   'P 1'
#
loop_
_entity.id
_entity.type
_entity.pdbx_description
1 polymer ?
#
loop_
_entity_poly.entity_id
_entity_poly.type
_entity_poly.pdbx_seq_one_letter_code
_entity_poly.pdbx_strand_id
1 'polypeptide(L)'
;RFENIITAQFNGHTHTDEFQVFHSMSNLTRANSVLFNGGSGTANANVNPNYRIYTVDPNSMYVLDAETWIYNLTDANLSPKINPKWFLEYSMREAFGVPTLLPQALSSLTHSMARDHALMRQYYRFYVKQADTSPASGCDDACLKGVLCNIVNVQNGNTTNCEILTAEYDQTLKALL
;
A
#
# COMPACT_ATOMS: atom_id res chain seq x y z
N ARG A 1 -13.63 4.33 18.47
CA ARG A 1 -14.78 5.11 19.02
C ARG A 1 -15.69 5.60 17.91
N PHE A 2 -15.18 6.31 16.90
CA PHE A 2 -15.98 6.86 15.79
C PHE A 2 -15.91 6.01 14.51
N GLU A 3 -15.72 4.69 14.63
CA GLU A 3 -15.58 3.76 13.50
C GLU A 3 -16.83 3.70 12.61
N ASN A 4 -18.00 4.05 13.16
CA ASN A 4 -19.26 4.12 12.40
C ASN A 4 -19.50 5.47 11.71
N ILE A 5 -18.61 6.45 11.90
CA ILE A 5 -18.72 7.80 11.33
C ILE A 5 -17.60 8.06 10.33
N ILE A 6 -16.37 7.62 10.63
CA ILE A 6 -15.21 7.80 9.76
C ILE A 6 -15.17 6.65 8.74
N THR A 7 -15.40 6.96 7.47
CA THR A 7 -15.47 5.95 6.39
C THR A 7 -14.13 5.70 5.70
N ALA A 8 -13.24 6.70 5.68
CA ALA A 8 -11.86 6.61 5.22
C ALA A 8 -11.04 7.79 5.77
N GLN A 9 -9.72 7.65 5.76
CA GLN A 9 -8.77 8.72 6.07
C GLN A 9 -7.78 8.85 4.91
N PHE A 10 -7.24 10.06 4.68
CA PHE A 10 -6.29 10.34 3.61
C PHE A 10 -5.12 11.18 4.12
N ASN A 11 -3.88 10.78 3.79
CA ASN A 11 -2.67 11.52 4.12
C ASN A 11 -1.66 11.53 2.94
N GLY A 12 -0.45 11.98 3.25
CA GLY A 12 0.70 12.03 2.35
C GLY A 12 2.00 11.95 3.16
N HIS A 13 2.95 12.85 2.87
CA HIS A 13 4.23 13.03 3.58
C HIS A 13 5.31 11.97 3.32
N THR A 14 4.98 10.68 3.31
CA THR A 14 6.00 9.61 3.13
C THR A 14 6.50 9.47 1.69
N HIS A 15 5.76 10.04 0.73
CA HIS A 15 6.03 10.02 -0.71
C HIS A 15 5.92 8.64 -1.38
N THR A 16 5.62 7.59 -0.61
CA THR A 16 5.35 6.22 -1.07
C THR A 16 3.84 5.98 -1.20
N ASP A 17 3.47 5.05 -2.08
CA ASP A 17 2.08 4.60 -2.25
C ASP A 17 1.78 3.53 -1.20
N GLU A 18 1.02 3.88 -0.17
CA GLU A 18 0.78 2.96 0.95
C GLU A 18 -0.61 3.15 1.55
N PHE A 19 -1.01 2.19 2.38
CA PHE A 19 -2.17 2.31 3.23
C PHE A 19 -1.85 1.78 4.62
N GLN A 20 -2.64 2.19 5.59
CA GLN A 20 -2.57 1.67 6.95
C GLN A 20 -3.93 1.15 7.40
N VAL A 21 -3.92 0.01 8.07
CA VAL A 21 -5.11 -0.64 8.64
C VAL A 21 -5.08 -0.45 10.15
N PHE A 22 -6.16 0.10 10.68
CA PHE A 22 -6.37 0.25 12.11
C PHE A 22 -7.22 -0.90 12.62
N HIS A 23 -6.87 -1.39 13.80
CA HIS A 23 -7.61 -2.44 14.50
C HIS A 23 -8.19 -1.93 15.80
N SER A 24 -9.23 -2.61 16.27
CA SER A 24 -9.88 -2.29 17.52
C SER A 24 -8.94 -2.51 18.70
N MET A 25 -8.82 -1.53 19.60
CA MET A 25 -8.00 -1.65 20.82
C MET A 25 -8.44 -2.82 21.73
N SER A 26 -9.72 -3.21 21.70
CA SER A 26 -10.24 -4.33 22.48
C SER A 26 -10.13 -5.68 21.74
N ASN A 27 -9.91 -5.66 20.43
CA ASN A 27 -9.77 -6.86 19.60
C ASN A 27 -8.92 -6.55 18.37
N LEU A 28 -7.63 -6.88 18.44
CA LEU A 28 -6.66 -6.59 17.40
C LEU A 28 -6.89 -7.36 16.09
N THR A 29 -7.81 -8.34 16.06
CA THR A 29 -8.20 -9.04 14.83
C THR A 29 -9.31 -8.31 14.05
N ARG A 30 -10.00 -7.35 14.68
CA ARG A 30 -11.08 -6.58 14.05
C ARG A 30 -10.53 -5.28 13.48
N ALA A 31 -10.30 -5.25 12.18
CA ALA A 31 -9.97 -4.01 11.48
C ALA A 31 -11.19 -3.07 11.45
N ASN A 32 -10.98 -1.79 11.73
CA ASN A 32 -12.08 -0.83 11.91
C ASN A 32 -11.87 0.53 11.24
N SER A 33 -10.69 0.81 10.68
CA SER A 33 -10.47 1.99 9.83
C SER A 33 -9.31 1.73 8.86
N VAL A 34 -9.30 2.48 7.77
CA VAL A 34 -8.19 2.54 6.82
C VAL A 34 -7.74 3.99 6.64
N LEU A 35 -6.44 4.18 6.47
CA LEU A 35 -5.81 5.42 6.05
C LEU A 35 -5.08 5.17 4.73
N PHE A 36 -5.42 5.93 3.69
CA PHE A 36 -4.73 5.86 2.40
C PHE A 36 -3.71 6.98 2.28
N ASN A 37 -2.52 6.64 1.80
CA ASN A 37 -1.48 7.58 1.45
C ASN A 37 -1.44 7.75 -0.07
N GLY A 38 -1.60 8.99 -0.53
CA GLY A 38 -1.66 9.30 -1.95
C GLY A 38 -0.30 9.29 -2.67
N GLY A 39 0.81 9.06 -1.98
CA GLY A 39 2.15 9.19 -2.54
C GLY A 39 2.59 10.64 -2.70
N SER A 40 3.21 10.98 -3.83
CA SER A 40 3.77 12.30 -4.10
C SER A 40 3.84 12.66 -5.59
N GLY A 41 3.53 13.91 -5.90
CA GLY A 41 3.80 14.49 -7.22
C GLY A 41 5.28 14.82 -7.47
N THR A 42 6.14 14.69 -6.46
CA THR A 42 7.59 14.87 -6.58
C THR A 42 8.30 13.53 -6.73
N ALA A 43 9.45 13.52 -7.39
CA ALA A 43 10.33 12.36 -7.49
C ALA A 43 11.25 12.17 -6.26
N ASN A 44 11.16 13.05 -5.25
CA ASN A 44 12.04 13.02 -4.09
C ASN A 44 11.63 11.92 -3.08
N ALA A 45 12.45 10.92 -2.75
CA ALA A 45 13.58 10.45 -3.51
C ALA A 45 13.26 9.07 -4.08
N ASN A 46 13.78 8.77 -5.27
CA ASN A 46 13.78 7.44 -5.87
C ASN A 46 12.38 6.85 -6.11
N VAL A 47 11.44 7.71 -6.49
CA VAL A 47 10.07 7.31 -6.85
C VAL A 47 9.60 8.04 -8.11
N ASN A 48 8.74 7.44 -8.93
CA ASN A 48 8.10 8.17 -10.02
C ASN A 48 7.06 9.15 -9.47
N PRO A 49 6.87 10.34 -10.03
CA PRO A 49 5.74 11.20 -9.67
C PRO A 49 4.40 10.51 -9.89
N ASN A 50 3.47 10.69 -8.95
CA ASN A 50 2.13 10.14 -9.04
C ASN A 50 1.04 11.14 -8.62
N TYR A 51 -0.19 10.84 -9.04
CA TYR A 51 -1.40 11.31 -8.38
C TYR A 51 -2.35 10.12 -8.16
N ARG A 52 -3.38 10.32 -7.34
CA ARG A 52 -4.34 9.27 -6.98
C ARG A 52 -5.78 9.73 -7.17
N ILE A 53 -6.61 8.84 -7.71
CA ILE A 53 -8.05 9.04 -7.86
C ILE A 53 -8.75 8.04 -6.95
N TYR A 54 -9.64 8.53 -6.09
CA TYR A 54 -10.49 7.69 -5.25
C TYR A 54 -11.92 7.73 -5.78
N THR A 55 -12.47 6.56 -6.09
CA THR A 55 -13.90 6.43 -6.37
C THR A 55 -14.62 6.21 -5.05
N VAL A 56 -15.63 7.05 -4.75
CA VAL A 56 -16.35 7.03 -3.46
C VAL A 56 -17.83 6.83 -3.72
N ASP A 57 -18.46 5.96 -2.92
CA ASP A 57 -19.90 5.80 -2.95
C ASP A 57 -20.60 7.05 -2.39
N PRO A 58 -21.49 7.70 -3.13
CA PRO A 58 -22.07 8.99 -2.72
C PRO A 58 -23.02 8.89 -1.51
N ASN A 59 -23.50 7.68 -1.17
CA ASN A 59 -24.45 7.48 -0.08
C ASN A 59 -23.73 7.10 1.23
N SER A 60 -22.87 6.09 1.16
CA SER A 60 -22.15 5.54 2.31
C SER A 60 -20.82 6.23 2.56
N MET A 61 -20.30 7.01 1.60
CA MET A 61 -18.99 7.65 1.66
C MET A 61 -17.81 6.68 1.80
N TYR A 62 -18.02 5.38 1.53
CA TYR A 62 -16.93 4.41 1.48
C TYR A 62 -16.15 4.54 0.18
N VAL A 63 -14.83 4.36 0.27
CA VAL A 63 -13.97 4.27 -0.92
C VAL A 63 -14.25 2.95 -1.60
N LEU A 64 -14.72 3.02 -2.85
CA LEU A 64 -15.03 1.89 -3.70
C LEU A 64 -13.78 1.37 -4.41
N ASP A 65 -12.92 2.27 -4.88
CA ASP A 65 -11.64 1.91 -5.50
C ASP A 65 -10.63 3.08 -5.42
N ALA A 66 -9.36 2.77 -5.62
CA ALA A 66 -8.27 3.74 -5.64
C ALA A 66 -7.33 3.45 -6.82
N GLU A 67 -7.23 4.40 -7.74
CA GLU A 67 -6.37 4.33 -8.92
C GLU A 67 -5.14 5.20 -8.74
N THR A 68 -3.95 4.64 -8.92
CA THR A 68 -2.70 5.41 -8.95
C THR A 68 -2.28 5.63 -10.39
N TRP A 69 -1.93 6.87 -10.71
CA TRP A 69 -1.44 7.28 -12.01
C TRP A 69 -0.03 7.82 -11.88
N ILE A 70 0.88 7.36 -12.73
CA ILE A 70 2.29 7.76 -12.72
C ILE A 70 2.73 8.23 -14.10
N TYR A 71 3.90 8.83 -14.19
CA TYR A 71 4.68 8.80 -15.42
C TYR A 71 6.07 8.25 -15.12
N ASN A 72 6.66 7.56 -16.09
CA ASN A 72 8.03 7.06 -15.95
C ASN A 72 9.02 8.23 -16.08
N LEU A 73 9.73 8.54 -14.99
CA LEU A 73 10.70 9.62 -14.95
C LEU A 73 11.92 9.36 -15.85
N THR A 74 12.35 8.10 -15.97
CA THR A 74 13.44 7.70 -16.88
C THR A 74 13.06 8.01 -18.33
N ASP A 75 11.88 7.58 -18.76
CA ASP A 75 11.38 7.82 -20.12
C ASP A 75 11.20 9.33 -20.40
N ALA A 76 10.67 10.07 -19.43
CA ALA A 76 10.52 11.52 -19.54
C ALA A 76 11.87 12.23 -19.72
N ASN A 77 12.90 11.79 -19.00
CA ASN A 77 14.25 12.36 -19.08
C ASN A 77 14.95 12.09 -20.42
N LEU A 78 14.60 11.00 -21.11
CA LEU A 78 15.10 10.72 -22.47
C LEU A 78 14.53 11.70 -23.51
N SER A 79 13.42 12.38 -23.23
CA SER A 79 12.73 13.29 -24.15
C SER A 79 12.30 14.61 -23.48
N PRO A 80 13.25 15.45 -23.01
CA PRO A 80 12.97 16.60 -22.14
C PRO A 80 12.16 17.73 -22.80
N LYS A 81 11.96 17.68 -24.13
CA LYS A 81 11.15 18.66 -24.88
C LYS A 81 9.68 18.25 -25.01
N ILE A 82 9.32 17.04 -24.56
CA ILE A 82 7.97 16.50 -24.65
C ILE A 82 7.41 16.40 -23.23
N ASN A 83 6.16 16.78 -23.05
CA ASN A 83 5.48 16.61 -21.76
C ASN A 83 5.45 15.12 -21.37
N PRO A 84 5.67 14.77 -20.09
CA PRO A 84 5.58 13.40 -19.62
C PRO A 84 4.20 12.78 -19.90
N LYS A 85 4.20 11.52 -20.32
CA LYS A 85 2.96 10.76 -20.54
C LYS A 85 2.54 10.09 -19.24
N TRP A 86 1.41 10.52 -18.69
CA TRP A 86 0.79 9.89 -17.53
C TRP A 86 -0.01 8.66 -17.96
N PHE A 87 0.09 7.59 -17.19
CA PHE A 87 -0.64 6.35 -17.41
C PHE A 87 -1.13 5.76 -16.08
N LEU A 88 -2.21 4.98 -16.15
CA LEU A 88 -2.73 4.24 -15.01
C LEU A 88 -1.69 3.21 -14.59
N GLU A 89 -1.21 3.32 -13.36
CA GLU A 89 -0.31 2.35 -12.77
C GLU A 89 -1.08 1.10 -12.36
N TYR A 90 -2.12 1.28 -11.52
CA TYR A 90 -2.98 0.21 -11.06
C TYR A 90 -4.29 0.73 -10.43
N SER A 91 -5.33 -0.11 -10.46
CA SER A 91 -6.48 -0.06 -9.55
C SER A 91 -6.20 -1.01 -8.37
N MET A 92 -6.44 -0.56 -7.13
CA MET A 92 -6.25 -1.41 -5.95
C MET A 92 -7.09 -2.69 -6.01
N ARG A 93 -8.35 -2.60 -6.44
CA ARG A 93 -9.23 -3.77 -6.51
C ARG A 93 -8.77 -4.79 -7.53
N GLU A 94 -8.40 -4.32 -8.72
CA GLU A 94 -7.93 -5.20 -9.79
C GLU A 94 -6.58 -5.84 -9.45
N ALA A 95 -5.60 -5.02 -9.04
CA ALA A 95 -4.23 -5.48 -8.84
C ALA A 95 -4.07 -6.46 -7.68
N PHE A 96 -4.87 -6.31 -6.63
CA PHE A 96 -4.80 -7.14 -5.42
C PHE A 96 -5.98 -8.12 -5.29
N GLY A 97 -6.90 -8.16 -6.25
CA GLY A 97 -8.05 -9.06 -6.24
C GLY A 97 -8.97 -8.88 -5.01
N VAL A 98 -8.98 -7.69 -4.40
CA VAL A 98 -9.77 -7.43 -3.19
C VAL A 98 -11.22 -7.04 -3.55
N PRO A 99 -12.23 -7.62 -2.87
CA PRO A 99 -13.62 -7.37 -3.23
C PRO A 99 -14.07 -5.95 -2.90
N THR A 100 -13.48 -5.33 -1.86
CA THR A 100 -13.77 -3.96 -1.38
C THR A 100 -12.50 -3.36 -0.78
N LEU A 101 -12.47 -2.04 -0.61
CA LEU A 101 -11.43 -1.34 0.16
C LEU A 101 -11.83 -1.06 1.61
N LEU A 102 -12.77 -1.84 2.16
CA LEU A 102 -13.15 -1.77 3.58
C LEU A 102 -12.02 -2.31 4.48
N PRO A 103 -11.94 -1.84 5.75
CA PRO A 103 -10.81 -2.17 6.63
C PRO A 103 -10.56 -3.69 6.77
N GLN A 104 -11.61 -4.50 6.86
CA GLN A 104 -11.45 -5.94 7.03
C GLN A 104 -10.90 -6.62 5.76
N ALA A 105 -11.31 -6.18 4.57
CA ALA A 105 -10.78 -6.71 3.32
C ALA A 105 -9.29 -6.36 3.15
N LEU A 106 -8.91 -5.13 3.52
CA LEU A 106 -7.51 -4.69 3.48
C LEU A 106 -6.66 -5.35 4.57
N SER A 107 -7.22 -5.65 5.74
CA SER A 107 -6.57 -6.50 6.74
C SER A 107 -6.36 -7.92 6.22
N SER A 108 -7.33 -8.50 5.50
CA SER A 108 -7.14 -9.81 4.89
C SER A 108 -6.06 -9.79 3.81
N LEU A 109 -5.96 -8.70 3.04
CA LEU A 109 -4.89 -8.51 2.06
C LEU A 109 -3.50 -8.55 2.71
N THR A 110 -3.30 -7.97 3.90
CA THR A 110 -1.98 -8.05 4.56
C THR A 110 -1.58 -9.48 4.92
N HIS A 111 -2.53 -10.32 5.35
CA HIS A 111 -2.29 -11.74 5.57
C HIS A 111 -2.02 -12.49 4.24
N SER A 112 -2.73 -12.14 3.17
CA SER A 112 -2.44 -12.69 1.84
C SER A 112 -1.02 -12.34 1.38
N MET A 113 -0.59 -11.08 1.56
CA MET A 113 0.78 -10.66 1.27
C MET A 113 1.81 -11.35 2.16
N ALA A 114 1.49 -11.59 3.44
CA ALA A 114 2.37 -12.35 4.32
C ALA A 114 2.62 -13.78 3.79
N ARG A 115 1.60 -14.41 3.19
CA ARG A 115 1.64 -15.81 2.75
C ARG A 115 2.03 -16.01 1.29
N ASP A 116 1.87 -14.97 0.47
CA ASP A 116 2.22 -14.92 -0.94
C ASP A 116 3.28 -13.84 -1.19
N HIS A 117 4.54 -14.27 -1.30
CA HIS A 117 5.66 -13.33 -1.44
C HIS A 117 5.71 -12.68 -2.82
N ALA A 118 5.07 -13.28 -3.84
CA ALA A 118 4.94 -12.63 -5.14
C ALA A 118 3.96 -11.45 -5.04
N LEU A 119 2.84 -11.64 -4.32
CA LEU A 119 1.89 -10.58 -4.01
C LEU A 119 2.52 -9.46 -3.17
N MET A 120 3.33 -9.81 -2.15
CA MET A 120 4.07 -8.81 -1.36
C MET A 120 5.07 -8.02 -2.21
N ARG A 121 5.80 -8.68 -3.12
CA ARG A 121 6.70 -8.00 -4.07
C ARG A 121 5.95 -7.12 -5.07
N GLN A 122 4.75 -7.54 -5.51
CA GLN A 122 3.88 -6.72 -6.33
C GLN A 122 3.44 -5.45 -5.57
N TYR A 123 3.02 -5.57 -4.31
CA TYR A 123 2.73 -4.41 -3.46
C TYR A 123 3.94 -3.50 -3.33
N TYR A 124 5.12 -4.04 -3.06
CA TYR A 124 6.35 -3.25 -2.94
C TYR A 124 6.67 -2.47 -4.22
N ARG A 125 6.46 -3.08 -5.41
CA ARG A 125 6.66 -2.42 -6.70
C ARG A 125 5.76 -1.19 -6.86
N PHE A 126 4.52 -1.25 -6.40
CA PHE A 126 3.61 -0.08 -6.39
C PHE A 126 3.95 0.90 -5.26
N TYR A 127 4.37 0.41 -4.09
CA TYR A 127 4.81 1.24 -2.97
C TYR A 127 5.91 2.23 -3.33
N VAL A 128 6.86 1.79 -4.16
CA VAL A 128 7.93 2.62 -4.74
C VAL A 128 7.58 3.25 -6.10
N LYS A 129 6.32 3.12 -6.53
CA LYS A 129 5.75 3.74 -7.74
C LYS A 129 6.49 3.36 -9.02
N GLN A 130 6.90 2.09 -9.11
CA GLN A 130 7.63 1.54 -10.26
C GLN A 130 8.88 2.31 -10.68
N ALA A 131 9.55 2.98 -9.73
CA ALA A 131 10.78 3.67 -10.03
C ALA A 131 11.91 2.68 -10.35
N ASP A 132 12.62 2.90 -11.46
CA ASP A 132 13.73 2.05 -11.91
C ASP A 132 14.89 1.99 -10.90
N THR A 133 15.00 3.00 -10.04
CA THR A 133 15.98 3.06 -8.94
C THR A 133 15.71 2.04 -7.84
N SER A 134 14.46 1.63 -7.63
CA SER A 134 14.08 0.76 -6.51
C SER A 134 14.44 -0.72 -6.74
N PRO A 135 14.27 -1.31 -7.94
CA PRO A 135 14.87 -2.60 -8.27
C PRO A 135 16.40 -2.62 -8.11
N ALA A 136 17.08 -1.50 -8.39
CA ALA A 136 18.54 -1.41 -8.29
C ALA A 136 19.05 -1.42 -6.84
N SER A 137 18.29 -0.85 -5.88
CA SER A 137 18.63 -0.94 -4.45
C SER A 137 18.26 -2.29 -3.82
N GLY A 138 17.32 -3.03 -4.43
CA GLY A 138 16.78 -4.27 -3.89
C GLY A 138 15.88 -4.08 -2.66
N CYS A 139 15.06 -5.09 -2.37
CA CYS A 139 14.28 -5.20 -1.13
C CYS A 139 14.19 -6.69 -0.77
N ASP A 140 14.99 -7.10 0.20
CA ASP A 140 15.04 -8.46 0.71
C ASP A 140 13.84 -8.76 1.63
N ASP A 141 13.78 -9.97 2.20
CA ASP A 141 12.69 -10.37 3.09
C ASP A 141 12.60 -9.50 4.35
N ALA A 142 13.73 -8.97 4.85
CA ALA A 142 13.71 -8.05 5.99
C ALA A 142 13.05 -6.73 5.62
N CYS A 143 13.40 -6.18 4.44
CA CYS A 143 12.77 -5.00 3.87
C CYS A 143 11.26 -5.19 3.62
N LEU A 144 10.85 -6.30 2.99
CA LEU A 144 9.45 -6.60 2.71
C LEU A 144 8.62 -6.75 3.99
N LYS A 145 9.17 -7.42 5.02
CA LYS A 145 8.55 -7.50 6.34
C LYS A 145 8.40 -6.14 7.01
N GLY A 146 9.39 -5.25 6.87
CA GLY A 146 9.30 -3.87 7.34
C GLY A 146 8.16 -3.10 6.68
N VAL A 147 8.03 -3.20 5.36
CA VAL A 147 6.93 -2.58 4.60
C VAL A 147 5.57 -3.16 5.04
N LEU A 148 5.47 -4.48 5.20
CA LEU A 148 4.26 -5.14 5.67
C LEU A 148 3.86 -4.68 7.09
N CYS A 149 4.84 -4.52 7.98
CA CYS A 149 4.62 -4.02 9.33
C CYS A 149 4.14 -2.57 9.36
N ASN A 150 4.63 -1.71 8.47
CA ASN A 150 4.20 -0.30 8.39
C ASN A 150 2.69 -0.16 8.08
N ILE A 151 2.09 -1.15 7.42
CA ILE A 151 0.64 -1.19 7.14
C ILE A 151 -0.17 -1.34 8.44
N VAL A 152 0.33 -2.04 9.45
CA VAL A 152 -0.43 -2.38 10.67
C VAL A 152 0.08 -1.73 11.95
N ASN A 153 1.30 -1.15 11.93
CA ASN A 153 1.89 -0.44 13.06
C ASN A 153 1.42 1.03 13.13
N VAL A 154 0.11 1.22 13.31
CA VAL A 154 -0.51 2.55 13.43
C VAL A 154 -0.49 3.13 14.85
N GLN A 155 -0.33 2.27 15.85
CA GLN A 155 -0.32 2.65 17.26
C GLN A 155 1.11 2.53 17.80
N ASN A 156 1.68 3.65 18.24
CA ASN A 156 3.01 3.66 18.82
C ASN A 156 3.10 2.70 20.02
N GLY A 157 4.13 1.86 20.03
CA GLY A 157 4.37 0.86 21.07
C GLY A 157 3.54 -0.42 20.97
N ASN A 158 2.65 -0.57 19.99
CA ASN A 158 1.90 -1.80 19.75
C ASN A 158 2.36 -2.47 18.44
N THR A 159 3.10 -3.56 18.56
CA THR A 159 3.70 -4.31 17.44
C THR A 159 3.00 -5.64 17.16
N THR A 160 1.95 -5.99 17.90
CA THR A 160 1.37 -7.34 17.89
C THR A 160 0.91 -7.80 16.49
N ASN A 161 0.26 -6.93 15.71
CA ASN A 161 -0.18 -7.30 14.37
C ASN A 161 1.00 -7.46 13.39
N CYS A 162 2.06 -6.66 13.54
CA CYS A 162 3.31 -6.84 12.79
C CYS A 162 3.99 -8.17 13.15
N GLU A 163 4.06 -8.53 14.43
CA GLU A 163 4.61 -9.82 14.89
C GLU A 163 3.84 -11.01 14.31
N ILE A 164 2.51 -10.94 14.27
CA ILE A 164 1.66 -11.97 13.64
C ILE A 164 2.00 -12.10 12.15
N LEU A 165 2.00 -10.99 11.40
CA LEU A 165 2.23 -11.01 9.95
C LEU A 165 3.63 -11.50 9.60
N THR A 166 4.64 -11.08 10.36
CA THR A 166 6.03 -11.52 10.14
C THR A 166 6.24 -13.00 10.48
N ALA A 167 5.55 -13.52 11.51
CA ALA A 167 5.54 -14.95 11.78
C ALA A 167 4.90 -15.76 10.65
N GLU A 168 3.78 -15.30 10.08
CA GLU A 168 3.16 -15.92 8.90
C GLU A 168 4.09 -15.89 7.68
N TYR A 169 4.78 -14.76 7.46
CA TYR A 169 5.76 -14.61 6.39
C TYR A 169 6.92 -15.61 6.53
N ASP A 170 7.51 -15.71 7.72
CA ASP A 170 8.63 -16.62 7.96
C ASP A 170 8.22 -18.10 7.90
N GLN A 171 6.98 -18.42 8.29
CA GLN A 171 6.45 -19.78 8.14
C GLN A 171 6.33 -20.20 6.68
N THR A 172 5.84 -19.30 5.82
CA THR A 172 5.69 -19.60 4.39
C THR A 172 7.02 -19.58 3.65
N LEU A 173 7.97 -18.71 4.04
CA LEU A 173 9.32 -18.70 3.51
C LEU A 173 10.04 -20.04 3.69
N LYS A 174 9.94 -20.62 4.90
CA LYS A 174 10.52 -21.94 5.19
C LYS A 174 9.93 -23.08 4.38
N ALA A 175 8.68 -22.95 3.91
CA ALA A 175 8.02 -23.97 3.11
C ALA A 175 8.45 -23.94 1.62
N LEU A 176 9.14 -22.88 1.19
CA LEU A 176 9.65 -22.71 -0.17
C LEU A 176 11.11 -23.16 -0.33
N LEU A 177 11.80 -23.46 0.78
CA LEU A 177 13.18 -23.93 0.86
C LEU A 177 13.23 -25.44 1.12
#